data_AF-A0A260ZGC9-F1
#
_entry.id   AF-A0A260ZGC9-F1
#
_cell.length_a   1.000
_cell.length_b   1.000
_cell.length_c   1.000
_cell.angle_alpha   90.00
_cell.angle_beta   90.00
_cell.angle_gamma   90.00
#
_symmetry.space_group_name_H-M   'P 1'
#
loop_
_entity.id
_entity.type
_entity.pdbx_description
1 polymer ?
#
loop_
_entity_poly.entity_id
_entity_poly.type
_entity_poly.pdbx_seq_one_letter_code
_entity_poly.pdbx_strand_id
1 'polypeptide(L)'
;MSDVFAQFNSLTEIKYNDGSTDVTRKVVKKVSGDIKFCSALYQHSGQSSSEPCHYCKISISNHGRNVSKLESTAFEDIGTRRTLAEYKQKGNPLVDVELCNVAIPPMHCVQGLLQKYAINYFVALANVIDSGDPDFPETLEQQRRRVKDLEFEEMTYVQRIKSSSEDKDQLGLILEALSKLKRTRRKSKKSCSSTFCIANSIKRDCVDLDTYQCNGCQEIFHFCCNGIVSMEEKATSRLANNRISCFECDLNHVMSTDERISVVKKKKEDLEDAMMSDEETWSTVNTEKENTLKIIHEQGGANSVRQKFDDLMKSIKCDNYNCSKNLTGNMSRRFLRKEVIDEVVSIFPWSQQLEDVRNFLYHLEFLMSSSDNNLKTPAEIDEIKEHLIGMIECLRSAHPKKNVNVKLHLVAAHLMEYLRQHLSWGRISEQGVEHIHSTFNNLHLKLAPIRDPVAKANAILNYFSNENFLFDCGDIWNT
;
A
#
# COMPACT_ATOMS: atom_id res chain seq x y z
N MET A 1 11.65 -31.39 2.98
CA MET A 1 10.18 -31.26 3.08
C MET A 1 9.44 -32.23 2.15
N SER A 2 9.99 -32.62 0.98
CA SER A 2 9.36 -33.60 0.06
C SER A 2 8.89 -34.87 0.76
N ASP A 3 9.68 -35.39 1.69
CA ASP A 3 9.40 -36.68 2.33
C ASP A 3 8.21 -36.60 3.29
N VAL A 4 7.97 -35.46 3.93
CA VAL A 4 6.82 -35.25 4.82
C VAL A 4 5.53 -35.14 4.01
N PHE A 5 5.56 -34.41 2.90
CA PHE A 5 4.39 -34.32 2.00
C PHE A 5 4.09 -35.66 1.33
N ALA A 6 5.12 -36.42 0.93
CA ALA A 6 4.94 -37.78 0.41
C ALA A 6 4.29 -38.70 1.46
N GLN A 7 4.78 -38.68 2.70
CA GLN A 7 4.18 -39.42 3.82
C GLN A 7 2.71 -39.02 4.03
N PHE A 8 2.43 -37.72 4.15
CA PHE A 8 1.06 -37.19 4.30
C PHE A 8 0.14 -37.61 3.14
N ASN A 9 0.62 -37.53 1.90
CA ASN A 9 -0.16 -37.90 0.72
C ASN A 9 -0.44 -39.41 0.67
N SER A 10 0.54 -40.23 1.05
CA SER A 10 0.42 -41.70 1.11
C SER A 10 -0.47 -42.22 2.25
N LEU A 11 -0.71 -41.40 3.28
CA LEU A 11 -1.57 -41.78 4.41
C LEU A 11 -3.05 -41.75 3.99
N THR A 12 -3.59 -42.92 3.66
CA THR A 12 -5.00 -43.10 3.24
C THR A 12 -5.83 -43.90 4.25
N GLU A 13 -5.18 -44.73 5.05
CA GLU A 13 -5.82 -45.55 6.09
C GLU A 13 -4.90 -45.68 7.30
N ILE A 14 -5.52 -45.82 8.48
CA ILE A 14 -4.85 -46.21 9.72
C ILE A 14 -5.37 -47.58 10.15
N LYS A 15 -4.46 -48.42 10.62
CA LYS A 15 -4.74 -49.73 11.18
C LYS A 15 -4.20 -49.76 12.59
N TYR A 16 -5.06 -50.07 13.56
CA TYR A 16 -4.68 -50.20 14.95
C TYR A 16 -5.55 -51.25 15.63
N ASN A 17 -5.02 -51.88 16.68
CA ASN A 17 -5.78 -52.76 17.54
C ASN A 17 -6.34 -51.92 18.69
N ASP A 18 -7.66 -51.97 18.93
CA ASP A 18 -8.32 -51.20 20.00
C ASP A 18 -8.33 -51.93 21.36
N GLY A 19 -7.57 -53.03 21.48
CA GLY A 19 -7.56 -53.94 22.62
C GLY A 19 -8.52 -55.12 22.49
N SER A 20 -9.47 -55.05 21.54
CA SER A 20 -10.47 -56.10 21.30
C SER A 20 -10.51 -56.59 19.84
N THR A 21 -10.31 -55.68 18.89
CA THR A 21 -10.39 -55.96 17.45
C THR A 21 -9.37 -55.15 16.67
N ASP A 22 -8.96 -55.68 15.50
CA ASP A 22 -8.17 -54.92 14.55
C ASP A 22 -9.10 -53.98 13.76
N VAL A 23 -8.92 -52.68 13.97
CA VAL A 23 -9.72 -51.63 13.36
C VAL A 23 -8.95 -51.03 12.19
N THR A 24 -9.60 -50.96 11.03
CA THR A 24 -9.12 -50.18 9.88
C THR A 24 -10.03 -48.98 9.68
N ARG A 25 -9.46 -47.77 9.66
CA ARG A 25 -10.19 -46.52 9.37
C ARG A 25 -9.58 -45.82 8.16
N LYS A 26 -10.43 -45.30 7.27
CA LYS A 26 -9.99 -44.38 6.21
C LYS A 26 -9.61 -43.04 6.83
N VAL A 27 -8.53 -42.46 6.34
CA VAL A 27 -8.07 -41.14 6.77
C VAL A 27 -8.70 -40.08 5.89
N VAL A 28 -9.38 -39.12 6.53
CA VAL A 28 -9.84 -37.89 5.88
C VAL A 28 -8.82 -36.80 6.17
N LYS A 29 -8.21 -36.27 5.11
CA LYS A 29 -7.21 -35.21 5.21
C LYS A 29 -7.88 -33.86 5.02
N LYS A 30 -7.58 -32.94 5.93
CA LYS A 30 -8.01 -31.54 5.88
C LYS A 30 -6.79 -30.66 6.08
N VAL A 31 -6.82 -29.47 5.51
CA VAL A 31 -5.70 -28.52 5.61
C VAL A 31 -6.21 -27.18 6.07
N SER A 32 -5.43 -26.51 6.91
CA SER A 32 -5.73 -25.20 7.44
C SER A 32 -4.47 -24.35 7.58
N GLY A 33 -4.65 -23.05 7.46
CA GLY A 33 -3.61 -22.04 7.55
C GLY A 33 -4.09 -20.73 6.92
N ASP A 34 -3.23 -19.73 6.90
CA ASP A 34 -3.56 -18.48 6.21
C ASP A 34 -3.76 -18.71 4.69
N ILE A 35 -4.42 -17.75 4.02
CA ILE A 35 -4.76 -17.89 2.59
C ILE A 35 -3.50 -18.03 1.71
N LYS A 36 -2.37 -17.42 2.11
CA LYS A 36 -1.11 -17.49 1.37
C LYS A 36 -0.49 -18.88 1.50
N PHE A 37 -0.51 -19.47 2.69
CA PHE A 37 -0.11 -20.84 2.94
C PHE A 37 -0.97 -21.81 2.13
N CYS A 38 -2.30 -21.70 2.23
CA CYS A 38 -3.21 -22.54 1.46
C CYS A 38 -2.96 -22.41 -0.05
N SER A 39 -2.77 -21.18 -0.56
CA SER A 39 -2.43 -20.97 -1.98
C SER A 39 -1.11 -21.64 -2.38
N ALA A 40 -0.08 -21.55 -1.54
CA ALA A 40 1.23 -22.12 -1.80
C ALA A 40 1.20 -23.66 -1.89
N LEU A 41 0.37 -24.32 -1.07
CA LEU A 41 0.21 -25.78 -1.11
C LEU A 41 -0.26 -26.30 -2.46
N TYR A 42 -1.03 -25.51 -3.21
CA TYR A 42 -1.53 -25.86 -4.53
C TYR A 42 -0.74 -25.21 -5.67
N GLN A 43 0.39 -24.56 -5.38
CA GLN A 43 1.15 -23.73 -6.35
C GLN A 43 0.29 -22.66 -7.04
N HIS A 44 -0.72 -22.14 -6.33
CA HIS A 44 -1.57 -21.08 -6.85
C HIS A 44 -0.81 -19.75 -6.91
N SER A 45 -1.09 -18.91 -7.91
CA SER A 45 -0.46 -17.59 -8.13
C SER A 45 -0.71 -16.55 -7.03
N GLY A 46 -1.47 -16.93 -5.99
CA GLY A 46 -1.72 -16.10 -4.82
C GLY A 46 -2.75 -14.99 -5.04
N GLN A 47 -2.88 -14.15 -4.02
CA GLN A 47 -3.99 -13.19 -3.86
C GLN A 47 -3.86 -11.92 -4.72
N SER A 48 -2.69 -11.72 -5.33
CA SER A 48 -2.42 -10.62 -6.25
C SER A 48 -2.66 -10.99 -7.72
N SER A 49 -3.05 -12.24 -8.01
CA SER A 49 -3.39 -12.68 -9.36
C SER A 49 -4.80 -12.23 -9.77
N SER A 50 -5.10 -12.30 -11.07
CA SER A 50 -6.42 -11.97 -11.62
C SER A 50 -7.53 -12.90 -11.12
N GLU A 51 -7.19 -14.13 -10.75
CA GLU A 51 -8.09 -15.12 -10.17
C GLU A 51 -7.62 -15.47 -8.74
N PRO A 52 -7.79 -14.58 -7.75
CA PRO A 52 -7.09 -14.70 -6.46
C PRO A 52 -7.66 -15.81 -5.54
N CYS A 53 -8.83 -16.35 -5.85
CA CYS A 53 -9.47 -17.40 -5.08
C CYS A 53 -8.87 -18.77 -5.43
N HIS A 54 -8.37 -19.48 -4.41
CA HIS A 54 -7.86 -20.83 -4.63
C HIS A 54 -8.98 -21.87 -4.78
N TYR A 55 -10.23 -21.59 -4.36
CA TYR A 55 -11.38 -22.49 -4.50
C TYR A 55 -12.08 -22.41 -5.86
N CYS A 56 -12.09 -21.25 -6.52
CA CYS A 56 -12.84 -21.05 -7.76
C CYS A 56 -12.12 -20.12 -8.74
N LYS A 57 -12.60 -20.12 -9.99
CA LYS A 57 -12.07 -19.34 -11.12
C LYS A 57 -12.74 -17.98 -11.26
N ILE A 58 -13.04 -17.33 -10.14
CA ILE A 58 -13.58 -15.97 -10.19
C ILE A 58 -12.46 -14.98 -10.53
N SER A 59 -12.72 -14.09 -11.48
CA SER A 59 -11.83 -12.97 -11.75
C SER A 59 -12.17 -11.82 -10.81
N ILE A 60 -11.29 -11.54 -9.83
CA ILE A 60 -11.42 -10.40 -8.92
C ILE A 60 -10.22 -9.50 -9.16
N SER A 61 -10.45 -8.35 -9.80
CA SER A 61 -9.40 -7.36 -9.94
C SER A 61 -9.35 -6.47 -8.70
N ASN A 62 -8.21 -6.43 -8.04
CA ASN A 62 -8.01 -5.57 -6.86
C ASN A 62 -7.47 -4.17 -7.23
N HIS A 63 -7.11 -3.95 -8.50
CA HIS A 63 -6.45 -2.73 -8.98
C HIS A 63 -6.90 -2.33 -10.39
N GLY A 64 -6.59 -1.09 -10.79
CA GLY A 64 -6.82 -0.60 -12.14
C GLY A 64 -8.29 -0.26 -12.45
N ARG A 65 -8.59 -0.04 -13.74
CA ARG A 65 -9.92 0.42 -14.22
C ARG A 65 -11.03 -0.62 -14.02
N ASN A 66 -10.69 -1.90 -13.95
CA ASN A 66 -11.65 -3.01 -13.85
C ASN A 66 -11.77 -3.55 -12.41
N VAL A 67 -11.48 -2.72 -11.39
CA VAL A 67 -11.52 -3.14 -9.99
C VAL A 67 -12.91 -3.66 -9.61
N SER A 68 -12.98 -4.83 -8.99
CA SER A 68 -14.23 -5.43 -8.53
C SER A 68 -14.75 -4.66 -7.31
N LYS A 69 -15.91 -4.02 -7.43
CA LYS A 69 -16.53 -3.20 -6.39
C LYS A 69 -17.67 -3.94 -5.71
N LEU A 70 -17.97 -3.58 -4.46
CA LEU A 70 -19.07 -4.17 -3.69
C LEU A 70 -20.43 -4.06 -4.40
N GLU A 71 -20.71 -2.91 -5.03
CA GLU A 71 -21.96 -2.65 -5.75
C GLU A 71 -22.20 -3.57 -6.96
N SER A 72 -21.13 -4.09 -7.57
CA SER A 72 -21.19 -4.85 -8.84
C SER A 72 -20.75 -6.30 -8.72
N THR A 73 -20.25 -6.72 -7.56
CA THR A 73 -19.80 -8.10 -7.36
C THR A 73 -20.98 -8.98 -6.95
N ALA A 74 -21.36 -9.93 -7.81
CA ALA A 74 -22.26 -11.02 -7.45
C ALA A 74 -21.46 -12.10 -6.71
N PHE A 75 -21.72 -12.28 -5.43
CA PHE A 75 -21.02 -13.29 -4.61
C PHE A 75 -21.59 -14.70 -4.83
N GLU A 76 -22.79 -14.76 -5.39
CA GLU A 76 -23.55 -15.96 -5.73
C GLU A 76 -22.97 -16.64 -6.99
N ASP A 77 -22.38 -15.86 -7.89
CA ASP A 77 -21.80 -16.31 -9.15
C ASP A 77 -20.32 -16.68 -8.99
N ILE A 78 -20.06 -17.80 -8.31
CA ILE A 78 -18.70 -18.24 -7.94
C ILE A 78 -17.83 -18.75 -9.10
N GLY A 79 -18.30 -18.66 -10.35
CA GLY A 79 -17.65 -19.23 -11.52
C GLY A 79 -17.44 -20.74 -11.40
N THR A 80 -16.47 -21.29 -12.14
CA THR A 80 -16.14 -22.72 -12.05
C THR A 80 -15.26 -23.00 -10.83
N ARG A 81 -15.60 -24.02 -10.05
CA ARG A 81 -14.75 -24.48 -8.95
C ARG A 81 -13.46 -25.09 -9.48
N ARG A 82 -12.39 -24.94 -8.71
CA ARG A 82 -11.12 -25.63 -8.95
C ARG A 82 -11.17 -27.01 -8.29
N THR A 83 -10.50 -27.97 -8.90
CA THR A 83 -10.37 -29.33 -8.36
C THR A 83 -8.90 -29.67 -8.16
N LEU A 84 -8.60 -30.61 -7.28
CA LEU A 84 -7.23 -31.10 -7.12
C LEU A 84 -6.68 -31.65 -8.45
N ALA A 85 -7.53 -32.31 -9.24
CA ALA A 85 -7.16 -32.84 -10.55
C ALA A 85 -6.67 -31.73 -11.51
N GLU A 86 -7.34 -30.58 -11.55
CA GLU A 86 -6.91 -29.43 -12.34
C GLU A 86 -5.55 -28.88 -11.88
N TYR A 87 -5.32 -28.81 -10.57
CA TYR A 87 -4.04 -28.37 -10.03
C TYR A 87 -2.90 -29.37 -10.34
N LYS A 88 -3.18 -30.68 -10.29
CA LYS A 88 -2.21 -31.73 -10.70
C LYS A 88 -1.90 -31.73 -12.20
N GLN A 89 -2.83 -31.27 -13.04
CA GLN A 89 -2.57 -31.12 -14.48
C GLN A 89 -1.66 -29.94 -14.79
N LYS A 90 -1.78 -28.84 -14.03
CA LYS A 90 -1.05 -27.58 -14.29
C LYS A 90 0.25 -27.44 -13.50
N GLY A 91 0.38 -28.14 -12.38
CA GLY A 91 1.51 -28.03 -11.48
C GLY A 91 1.65 -29.26 -10.58
N ASN A 92 2.41 -29.10 -9.50
CA ASN A 92 2.65 -30.19 -8.55
C ASN A 92 2.26 -29.79 -7.12
N PRO A 93 0.95 -29.87 -6.77
CA PRO A 93 0.49 -29.58 -5.42
C PRO A 93 1.30 -30.35 -4.36
N LEU A 94 1.62 -29.68 -3.27
CA LEU A 94 2.32 -30.29 -2.14
C LEU A 94 1.43 -31.28 -1.39
N VAL A 95 0.11 -31.10 -1.44
CA VAL A 95 -0.87 -31.93 -0.73
C VAL A 95 -1.94 -32.50 -1.66
N ASP A 96 -2.27 -33.76 -1.44
CA ASP A 96 -3.35 -34.49 -2.10
C ASP A 96 -4.65 -34.36 -1.31
N VAL A 97 -5.16 -33.12 -1.24
CA VAL A 97 -6.38 -32.78 -0.52
C VAL A 97 -7.30 -31.98 -1.43
N GLU A 98 -8.53 -32.46 -1.60
CA GLU A 98 -9.55 -31.72 -2.34
C GLU A 98 -9.84 -30.37 -1.68
N LEU A 99 -10.06 -29.34 -2.50
CA LEU A 99 -10.12 -27.96 -2.02
C LEU A 99 -11.28 -27.72 -1.07
N CYS A 100 -12.38 -28.46 -1.20
CA CYS A 100 -13.48 -28.40 -0.26
C CYS A 100 -13.06 -28.76 1.18
N ASN A 101 -11.98 -29.54 1.37
CA ASN A 101 -11.42 -29.92 2.67
C ASN A 101 -10.30 -28.96 3.16
N VAL A 102 -10.05 -27.87 2.43
CA VAL A 102 -9.23 -26.77 2.91
C VAL A 102 -10.12 -25.88 3.78
N ALA A 103 -9.61 -25.44 4.93
CA ALA A 103 -10.34 -24.55 5.83
C ALA A 103 -10.34 -23.12 5.30
N ILE A 104 -11.49 -22.45 5.35
CA ILE A 104 -11.58 -20.99 5.16
C ILE A 104 -11.12 -20.34 6.47
N PRO A 105 -9.98 -19.62 6.51
CA PRO A 105 -9.36 -19.18 7.76
C PRO A 105 -10.21 -18.10 8.46
N PRO A 106 -10.97 -18.43 9.53
CA PRO A 106 -11.91 -17.49 10.14
C PRO A 106 -11.23 -16.24 10.67
N MET A 107 -10.12 -16.40 11.39
CA MET A 107 -9.47 -15.32 12.12
C MET A 107 -8.85 -14.31 11.12
N HIS A 108 -8.12 -14.79 10.12
CA HIS A 108 -7.57 -13.91 9.09
C HIS A 108 -8.63 -13.25 8.22
N CYS A 109 -9.73 -13.95 7.91
CA CYS A 109 -10.85 -13.37 7.18
C CYS A 109 -11.47 -12.22 7.97
N VAL A 110 -11.90 -12.47 9.21
CA VAL A 110 -12.52 -11.47 10.10
C VAL A 110 -11.60 -10.26 10.28
N GLN A 111 -10.32 -10.47 10.62
CA GLN A 111 -9.35 -9.38 10.75
C GLN A 111 -9.24 -8.52 9.49
N GLY A 112 -9.20 -9.16 8.33
CA GLY A 112 -9.08 -8.45 7.06
C GLY A 112 -10.33 -7.65 6.71
N LEU A 113 -11.52 -8.16 7.07
CA LEU A 113 -12.78 -7.44 6.90
C LEU A 113 -12.87 -6.26 7.87
N LEU A 114 -12.60 -6.49 9.15
CA LEU A 114 -12.60 -5.48 10.20
C LEU A 114 -11.63 -4.33 9.87
N GLN A 115 -10.38 -4.66 9.52
CA GLN A 115 -9.38 -3.64 9.17
C GLN A 115 -9.83 -2.82 7.96
N LYS A 116 -10.20 -3.51 6.87
CA LYS A 116 -10.45 -2.85 5.59
C LYS A 116 -11.72 -2.04 5.58
N TYR A 117 -12.83 -2.60 6.09
CA TYR A 117 -14.15 -2.00 5.93
C TYR A 117 -14.55 -1.13 7.12
N ALA A 118 -14.10 -1.41 8.35
CA ALA A 118 -14.45 -0.58 9.50
C ALA A 118 -13.30 0.30 10.00
N ILE A 119 -12.19 -0.29 10.47
CA ILE A 119 -11.11 0.49 11.10
C ILE A 119 -10.57 1.56 10.16
N ASN A 120 -10.22 1.21 8.92
CA ASN A 120 -9.74 2.19 7.95
C ASN A 120 -10.78 3.27 7.62
N TYR A 121 -12.08 2.94 7.73
CA TYR A 121 -13.16 3.91 7.53
C TYR A 121 -13.21 4.90 8.70
N PHE A 122 -13.22 4.43 9.96
CA PHE A 122 -13.22 5.33 11.13
C PHE A 122 -11.99 6.25 11.15
N VAL A 123 -10.82 5.74 10.80
CA VAL A 123 -9.59 6.53 10.64
C VAL A 123 -9.76 7.60 9.57
N ALA A 124 -10.29 7.24 8.40
CA ALA A 124 -10.47 8.19 7.31
C ALA A 124 -11.51 9.26 7.65
N LEU A 125 -12.62 8.85 8.26
CA LEU A 125 -13.71 9.73 8.68
C LEU A 125 -13.24 10.71 9.77
N ALA A 126 -12.46 10.24 10.75
CA ALA A 126 -11.86 11.12 11.75
C ALA A 126 -10.99 12.19 11.08
N ASN A 127 -10.13 11.79 10.14
CA ASN A 127 -9.27 12.71 9.39
C ASN A 127 -10.09 13.74 8.59
N VAL A 128 -11.18 13.32 7.93
CA VAL A 128 -12.08 14.24 7.20
C VAL A 128 -12.70 15.26 8.16
N ILE A 129 -13.25 14.81 9.29
CA ILE A 129 -13.88 15.72 10.25
C ILE A 129 -12.85 16.70 10.85
N ASP A 130 -11.69 16.18 11.25
CA ASP A 130 -10.64 17.00 11.87
C ASP A 130 -9.96 17.95 10.89
N SER A 131 -10.01 17.67 9.57
CA SER A 131 -9.50 18.58 8.55
C SER A 131 -10.31 19.88 8.46
N GLY A 132 -11.63 19.80 8.69
CA GLY A 132 -12.56 20.90 8.43
C GLY A 132 -12.68 21.31 6.95
N ASP A 133 -11.98 20.62 6.05
CA ASP A 133 -11.94 20.89 4.62
C ASP A 133 -13.01 20.05 3.89
N PRO A 134 -13.99 20.67 3.23
CA PRO A 134 -15.03 19.95 2.50
C PRO A 134 -14.50 19.14 1.31
N ASP A 135 -13.34 19.50 0.77
CA ASP A 135 -12.70 18.82 -0.35
C ASP A 135 -11.67 17.75 0.11
N PHE A 136 -11.56 17.53 1.42
CA PHE A 136 -10.61 16.56 1.96
C PHE A 136 -10.97 15.12 1.53
N PRO A 137 -10.01 14.30 1.10
CA PRO A 137 -10.34 13.00 0.55
C PRO A 137 -10.96 12.03 1.56
N GLU A 138 -12.03 11.34 1.16
CA GLU A 138 -12.85 10.47 2.01
C GLU A 138 -12.16 9.18 2.48
N THR A 139 -11.17 8.68 1.73
CA THR A 139 -10.53 7.37 2.00
C THR A 139 -9.04 7.49 2.29
N LEU A 140 -8.50 6.59 3.12
CA LEU A 140 -7.06 6.57 3.43
C LEU A 140 -6.17 6.45 2.19
N GLU A 141 -6.61 5.68 1.20
CA GLU A 141 -5.89 5.55 -0.07
C GLU A 141 -5.81 6.88 -0.82
N GLN A 142 -6.90 7.65 -0.87
CA GLN A 142 -6.91 8.97 -1.50
C GLN A 142 -6.16 10.01 -0.66
N GLN A 143 -6.28 9.98 0.67
CA GLN A 143 -5.54 10.86 1.58
C GLN A 143 -4.03 10.69 1.42
N ARG A 144 -3.53 9.44 1.38
CA ARG A 144 -2.12 9.15 1.09
C ARG A 144 -1.69 9.58 -0.30
N ARG A 145 -2.60 9.52 -1.28
CA ARG A 145 -2.32 10.00 -2.64
C ARG A 145 -2.20 11.51 -2.67
N ARG A 146 -3.07 12.26 -1.97
CA ARG A 146 -2.97 13.72 -1.84
C ARG A 146 -1.61 14.14 -1.30
N VAL A 147 -1.12 13.49 -0.24
CA VAL A 147 0.24 13.73 0.29
C VAL A 147 1.31 13.52 -0.78
N LYS A 148 1.27 12.40 -1.51
CA LYS A 148 2.25 12.11 -2.58
C LYS A 148 2.20 13.11 -3.73
N ASP A 149 1.00 13.54 -4.11
CA ASP A 149 0.81 14.52 -5.18
C ASP A 149 1.39 15.88 -4.74
N LEU A 150 1.17 16.29 -3.48
CA LEU A 150 1.77 17.49 -2.88
C LEU A 150 3.29 17.40 -2.73
N GLU A 151 3.84 16.26 -2.31
CA GLU A 151 5.29 16.00 -2.25
C GLU A 151 5.94 16.12 -3.63
N PHE A 152 5.28 15.59 -4.66
CA PHE A 152 5.77 15.69 -6.04
C PHE A 152 5.72 17.13 -6.57
N GLU A 153 4.63 17.84 -6.28
CA GLU A 153 4.46 19.24 -6.66
C GLU A 153 5.50 20.14 -5.98
N GLU A 154 5.69 19.99 -4.67
CA GLU A 154 6.72 20.69 -3.90
C GLU A 154 8.12 20.44 -4.48
N MET A 155 8.48 19.17 -4.73
CA MET A 155 9.77 18.82 -5.33
C MET A 155 9.99 19.51 -6.68
N THR A 156 8.92 19.67 -7.46
CA THR A 156 8.94 20.37 -8.74
C THR A 156 9.23 21.87 -8.57
N TYR A 157 8.63 22.53 -7.56
CA TYR A 157 8.93 23.93 -7.25
C TYR A 157 10.34 24.12 -6.69
N VAL A 158 10.76 23.28 -5.74
CA VAL A 158 12.13 23.33 -5.17
C VAL A 158 13.19 23.19 -6.27
N GLN A 159 12.98 22.28 -7.23
CA GLN A 159 13.90 22.09 -8.34
C GLN A 159 13.91 23.30 -9.30
N ARG A 160 12.75 23.93 -9.54
CA ARG A 160 12.65 25.17 -10.33
C ARG A 160 13.37 26.34 -9.66
N ILE A 161 13.08 26.61 -8.39
CA ILE A 161 13.72 27.67 -7.59
C ILE A 161 15.24 27.47 -7.57
N LYS A 162 15.70 26.24 -7.37
CA LYS A 162 17.13 25.90 -7.41
C LYS A 162 17.74 26.22 -8.78
N SER A 163 17.12 25.78 -9.88
CA SER A 163 17.61 26.05 -11.24
C SER A 163 17.65 27.55 -11.53
N SER A 164 16.60 28.29 -11.17
CA SER A 164 16.52 29.73 -11.37
C SER A 164 17.56 30.48 -10.52
N SER A 165 17.86 30.00 -9.32
CA SER A 165 18.94 30.54 -8.47
C SER A 165 20.32 30.37 -9.14
N GLU A 166 20.59 29.18 -9.69
CA GLU A 166 21.82 28.91 -10.45
C GLU A 166 21.93 29.79 -11.71
N ASP A 167 20.83 29.97 -12.45
CA ASP A 167 20.77 30.84 -13.63
C ASP A 167 20.98 32.33 -13.27
N LYS A 168 20.39 32.78 -12.16
CA LYS A 168 20.57 34.14 -11.62
C LYS A 168 22.03 34.42 -11.26
N ASP A 169 22.71 33.45 -10.63
CA ASP A 169 24.13 33.56 -10.32
C ASP A 169 24.99 33.65 -11.60
N GLN A 170 24.67 32.84 -12.62
CA GLN A 170 25.35 32.92 -13.92
C GLN A 170 25.15 34.29 -14.60
N LEU A 171 23.93 34.82 -14.61
CA LEU A 171 23.65 36.17 -15.14
C LEU A 171 24.43 37.24 -14.37
N GLY A 172 24.55 37.11 -13.05
CA GLY A 172 25.39 37.98 -12.22
C GLY A 172 26.86 38.00 -12.67
N LEU A 173 27.43 36.82 -12.94
CA LEU A 173 28.81 36.68 -13.45
C LEU A 173 28.96 37.26 -14.87
N ILE A 174 27.96 37.08 -15.73
CA ILE A 174 27.93 37.64 -17.09
C ILE A 174 27.92 39.17 -17.03
N LEU A 175 27.09 39.77 -16.16
CA LEU A 175 27.03 41.22 -15.95
C LEU A 175 28.37 41.79 -15.48
N GLU A 176 29.03 41.12 -14.54
CA GLU A 176 30.35 41.51 -14.06
C GLU A 176 31.39 41.48 -15.20
N ALA A 177 31.37 40.43 -16.02
CA ALA A 177 32.29 40.26 -17.14
C ALA A 177 32.08 41.29 -18.25
N LEU A 178 30.82 41.57 -18.63
CA LEU A 178 30.48 42.62 -19.60
C LEU A 178 30.90 44.01 -19.11
N SER A 179 30.69 44.29 -17.83
CA SER A 179 31.09 45.57 -17.22
C SER A 179 32.62 45.78 -17.23
N LYS A 180 33.40 44.71 -17.05
CA LYS A 180 34.88 44.74 -17.15
C LYS A 180 35.36 44.99 -18.58
N LEU A 181 34.66 44.47 -19.60
CA LEU A 181 35.00 44.67 -21.01
C LEU A 181 34.82 46.13 -21.47
N LYS A 182 33.87 46.86 -20.88
CA LYS A 182 33.72 48.31 -21.10
C LYS A 182 35.02 49.08 -20.84
N ARG A 183 35.90 48.54 -19.99
CA ARG A 183 37.19 49.13 -19.62
C ARG A 183 38.38 48.65 -20.47
N THR A 184 38.24 47.60 -21.29
CA THR A 184 39.36 47.04 -22.08
C THR A 184 38.90 46.39 -23.40
N ARG A 185 39.36 46.90 -24.56
CA ARG A 185 39.19 46.23 -25.87
C ARG A 185 40.14 45.03 -25.96
N ARG A 186 39.61 43.80 -25.97
CA ARG A 186 40.38 42.58 -26.25
C ARG A 186 39.82 41.87 -27.49
N LYS A 187 40.72 41.36 -28.34
CA LYS A 187 40.38 40.60 -29.56
C LYS A 187 39.77 39.23 -29.21
N SER A 188 38.78 38.78 -30.00
CA SER A 188 38.07 37.52 -29.79
C SER A 188 38.98 36.29 -30.01
N LYS A 189 38.63 35.18 -29.35
CA LYS A 189 39.13 33.83 -29.69
C LYS A 189 38.56 33.44 -31.07
N LYS A 190 39.30 32.63 -31.84
CA LYS A 190 38.86 32.12 -33.16
C LYS A 190 37.55 31.29 -33.15
N SER A 191 37.04 30.90 -31.98
CA SER A 191 35.88 30.00 -31.83
C SER A 191 34.55 30.68 -31.50
N CYS A 192 34.52 32.00 -31.29
CA CYS A 192 33.28 32.73 -30.99
C CYS A 192 33.25 34.05 -31.76
N SER A 193 32.17 34.24 -32.50
CA SER A 193 31.97 35.38 -33.40
C SER A 193 31.41 36.61 -32.69
N SER A 194 31.24 36.58 -31.36
CA SER A 194 30.74 37.74 -30.60
C SER A 194 31.74 38.88 -30.59
N THR A 195 31.27 40.09 -30.93
CA THR A 195 32.08 41.32 -30.92
C THR A 195 32.57 41.69 -29.51
N PHE A 196 31.84 41.28 -28.47
CA PHE A 196 32.21 41.45 -27.06
C PHE A 196 32.26 40.11 -26.33
N CYS A 197 33.11 39.19 -26.80
CA CYS A 197 33.27 37.86 -26.20
C CYS A 197 33.81 37.91 -24.75
N ILE A 198 33.08 37.30 -23.81
CA ILE A 198 33.38 37.34 -22.37
C ILE A 198 34.08 36.08 -21.83
N ALA A 199 34.36 35.08 -22.66
CA ALA A 199 34.84 33.76 -22.24
C ALA A 199 36.20 33.74 -21.49
N ASN A 200 37.01 34.79 -21.64
CA ASN A 200 38.28 34.95 -20.90
C ASN A 200 38.15 35.85 -19.66
N SER A 201 37.00 36.50 -19.49
CA SER A 201 36.71 37.44 -18.39
C SER A 201 35.80 36.81 -17.33
N ILE A 202 35.19 35.66 -17.63
CA ILE A 202 34.31 34.91 -16.75
C ILE A 202 35.05 33.72 -16.12
N LYS A 203 34.73 33.37 -14.88
CA LYS A 203 35.32 32.20 -14.20
C LYS A 203 34.76 30.93 -14.85
N ARG A 204 35.64 30.14 -15.45
CA ARG A 204 35.27 28.95 -16.24
C ARG A 204 34.59 27.85 -15.43
N ASP A 205 34.84 27.81 -14.13
CA ASP A 205 34.29 26.78 -13.23
C ASP A 205 32.82 27.07 -12.86
N CYS A 206 32.32 28.28 -13.15
CA CYS A 206 31.02 28.74 -12.70
C CYS A 206 30.03 29.02 -13.83
N VAL A 207 30.48 29.05 -15.09
CA VAL A 207 29.63 29.37 -16.24
C VAL A 207 29.98 28.48 -17.42
N ASP A 208 28.94 27.93 -18.04
CA ASP A 208 29.02 27.09 -19.22
C ASP A 208 29.62 27.87 -20.42
N LEU A 209 30.71 27.33 -20.98
CA LEU A 209 31.39 27.86 -22.16
C LEU A 209 30.99 27.11 -23.45
N ASP A 210 29.96 26.27 -23.39
CA ASP A 210 29.36 25.68 -24.58
C ASP A 210 28.91 26.76 -25.57
N THR A 211 28.79 26.32 -26.82
CA THR A 211 28.46 27.18 -27.95
C THR A 211 27.17 26.75 -28.62
N TYR A 212 26.55 27.70 -29.33
CA TYR A 212 25.44 27.47 -30.22
C TYR A 212 25.64 28.23 -31.52
N GLN A 213 24.94 27.80 -32.58
CA GLN A 213 24.93 28.47 -33.87
C GLN A 213 23.67 29.34 -33.98
N CYS A 214 23.83 30.62 -34.32
CA CYS A 214 22.70 31.53 -34.48
C CYS A 214 21.99 31.29 -35.82
N ASN A 215 20.66 31.17 -35.83
CA ASN A 215 19.92 30.96 -37.08
C ASN A 215 19.95 32.17 -38.03
N GLY A 216 20.03 33.39 -37.49
CA GLY A 216 20.08 34.61 -38.30
C GLY A 216 21.37 34.74 -39.12
N CYS A 217 22.52 34.78 -38.45
CA CYS A 217 23.82 34.98 -39.10
C CYS A 217 24.63 33.69 -39.36
N GLN A 218 24.17 32.53 -38.90
CA GLN A 218 24.87 31.23 -39.01
C GLN A 218 26.23 31.16 -38.29
N GLU A 219 26.56 32.18 -37.50
CA GLU A 219 27.80 32.27 -36.73
C GLU A 219 27.70 31.54 -35.38
N ILE A 220 28.86 31.16 -34.82
CA ILE A 220 28.96 30.41 -33.57
C ILE A 220 29.26 31.34 -32.40
N PHE A 221 28.51 31.20 -31.30
CA PHE A 221 28.66 32.01 -30.10
C PHE A 221 28.68 31.14 -28.84
N HIS A 222 29.42 31.56 -27.81
CA HIS A 222 29.23 30.99 -26.47
C HIS A 222 27.86 31.42 -25.91
N PHE A 223 27.19 30.54 -25.17
CA PHE A 223 25.92 30.86 -24.50
C PHE A 223 26.01 32.11 -23.63
N CYS A 224 27.05 32.17 -22.79
CA CYS A 224 27.30 33.30 -21.88
C CYS A 224 27.51 34.64 -22.61
N CYS A 225 28.01 34.62 -23.85
CA CYS A 225 28.23 35.86 -24.63
C CYS A 225 26.92 36.48 -25.14
N ASN A 226 25.83 35.73 -25.14
CA ASN A 226 24.48 36.19 -25.51
C ASN A 226 23.51 36.16 -24.33
N GLY A 227 24.00 36.03 -23.10
CA GLY A 227 23.14 35.98 -21.91
C GLY A 227 22.14 34.84 -21.94
N ILE A 228 22.52 33.69 -22.53
CA ILE A 228 21.75 32.45 -22.50
C ILE A 228 22.29 31.62 -21.33
N VAL A 229 21.45 31.35 -20.34
CA VAL A 229 21.84 30.61 -19.13
C VAL A 229 20.94 29.41 -18.88
N SER A 230 19.64 29.56 -19.12
CA SER A 230 18.66 28.55 -18.72
C SER A 230 18.71 27.33 -19.63
N MET A 231 18.31 26.18 -19.07
CA MET A 231 18.22 24.93 -19.83
C MET A 231 17.22 25.04 -20.99
N GLU A 232 16.13 25.78 -20.82
CA GLU A 232 15.13 26.02 -21.86
C GLU A 232 15.71 26.84 -23.01
N GLU A 233 16.42 27.93 -22.72
CA GLU A 233 17.07 28.75 -23.74
C GLU A 233 18.14 27.94 -24.50
N LYS A 234 18.97 27.18 -23.76
CA LYS A 234 19.99 26.30 -24.36
C LYS A 234 19.36 25.25 -25.26
N ALA A 235 18.30 24.58 -24.82
CA ALA A 235 17.58 23.60 -25.63
C ALA A 235 16.97 24.26 -26.89
N THR A 236 16.30 25.40 -26.72
CA THR A 236 15.68 26.14 -27.81
C THR A 236 16.69 26.59 -28.85
N SER A 237 17.87 27.06 -28.42
CA SER A 237 18.94 27.51 -29.33
C SER A 237 19.50 26.39 -30.22
N ARG A 238 19.28 25.12 -29.85
CA ARG A 238 19.73 23.94 -30.60
C ARG A 238 18.68 23.44 -31.61
N LEU A 239 17.46 23.97 -31.59
CA LEU A 239 16.41 23.61 -32.54
C LEU A 239 16.61 24.33 -33.89
N ALA A 240 16.34 23.62 -34.99
CA ALA A 240 16.26 24.24 -36.32
C ALA A 240 15.10 25.25 -36.36
N ASN A 241 15.33 26.45 -36.91
CA ASN A 241 14.36 27.56 -36.96
C ASN A 241 13.91 28.11 -35.59
N ASN A 242 14.74 27.98 -34.55
CA ASN A 242 14.54 28.70 -33.29
C ASN A 242 14.54 30.24 -33.48
N ARG A 243 13.81 30.92 -32.58
CA ARG A 243 13.64 32.38 -32.58
C ARG A 243 14.70 33.12 -31.74
N ILE A 244 15.75 32.44 -31.29
CA ILE A 244 16.79 33.05 -30.46
C ILE A 244 17.78 33.76 -31.37
N SER A 245 17.67 35.08 -31.43
CA SER A 245 18.65 35.94 -32.12
C SER A 245 19.86 36.16 -31.22
N CYS A 246 21.07 36.09 -31.77
CA CYS A 246 22.26 36.58 -31.07
C CYS A 246 22.22 38.12 -30.96
N PHE A 247 22.99 38.69 -30.04
CA PHE A 247 23.16 40.14 -29.87
C PHE A 247 23.78 40.87 -31.08
N GLU A 248 24.24 40.14 -32.09
CA GLU A 248 24.66 40.72 -33.38
C GLU A 248 23.49 40.86 -34.38
N CYS A 249 22.35 40.18 -34.15
CA CYS A 249 21.20 40.10 -35.06
C CYS A 249 19.90 40.70 -34.49
N ASP A 250 19.70 40.64 -33.17
CA ASP A 250 18.38 40.80 -32.51
C ASP A 250 17.69 42.16 -32.76
N LEU A 251 18.46 43.21 -33.07
CA LEU A 251 17.95 44.57 -33.29
C LEU A 251 18.31 45.18 -34.65
N ASN A 252 18.59 44.34 -35.66
CA ASN A 252 19.09 44.77 -36.97
C ASN A 252 20.39 45.61 -36.91
N HIS A 253 21.10 45.57 -35.78
CA HIS A 253 22.42 46.16 -35.58
C HIS A 253 23.17 45.40 -34.47
N VAL A 254 24.49 45.59 -34.42
CA VAL A 254 25.35 45.02 -33.39
C VAL A 254 25.15 45.76 -32.08
N MET A 255 24.62 45.05 -31.07
CA MET A 255 24.40 45.63 -29.75
C MET A 255 25.72 46.02 -29.07
N SER A 256 25.77 47.26 -28.58
CA SER A 256 26.84 47.79 -27.73
C SER A 256 26.91 47.09 -26.38
N THR A 257 28.02 47.26 -25.65
CA THR A 257 28.17 46.70 -24.30
C THR A 257 27.07 47.16 -23.35
N ASP A 258 26.60 48.41 -23.46
CA ASP A 258 25.57 48.96 -22.58
C ASP A 258 24.18 48.36 -22.86
N GLU A 259 23.85 48.14 -24.13
CA GLU A 259 22.60 47.46 -24.52
C GLU A 259 22.60 46.00 -24.06
N ARG A 260 23.73 45.29 -24.20
CA ARG A 260 23.87 43.92 -23.69
C ARG A 260 23.72 43.85 -22.18
N ILE A 261 24.34 44.79 -21.45
CA ILE A 261 24.17 44.89 -19.99
C ILE A 261 22.70 45.13 -19.65
N SER A 262 22.01 46.01 -20.38
CA SER A 262 20.59 46.29 -20.15
C SER A 262 19.72 45.04 -20.36
N VAL A 263 19.96 44.27 -21.43
CA VAL A 263 19.21 43.03 -21.70
C VAL A 263 19.48 41.97 -20.63
N VAL A 264 20.74 41.74 -20.26
CA VAL A 264 21.08 40.75 -19.23
C VAL A 264 20.56 41.16 -17.85
N LYS A 265 20.56 42.46 -17.52
CA LYS A 265 19.94 42.97 -16.28
C LYS A 265 18.44 42.69 -16.26
N LYS A 266 17.75 43.03 -17.35
CA LYS A 266 16.32 42.77 -17.47
C LYS A 266 16.00 41.28 -17.33
N LYS A 267 16.76 40.40 -18.00
CA LYS A 267 16.61 38.94 -17.82
C LYS A 267 16.78 38.50 -16.37
N LYS A 268 17.73 39.11 -15.64
CA LYS A 268 17.95 38.80 -14.23
C LYS A 268 16.78 39.27 -13.36
N GLU A 269 16.25 40.47 -13.62
CA GLU A 269 15.06 41.02 -12.95
C GLU A 269 13.82 40.14 -13.23
N ASP A 270 13.56 39.81 -14.49
CA ASP A 270 12.45 38.93 -14.91
C ASP A 270 12.55 37.54 -14.23
N LEU A 271 13.78 37.02 -14.06
CA LEU A 271 14.04 35.75 -13.37
C LEU A 271 13.82 35.85 -11.85
N GLU A 272 14.20 36.97 -11.23
CA GLU A 272 13.96 37.24 -9.81
C GLU A 272 12.46 37.31 -9.50
N ASP A 273 11.68 37.97 -10.37
CA ASP A 273 10.21 38.02 -10.27
C ASP A 273 9.60 36.62 -10.42
N ALA A 274 10.07 35.83 -11.38
CA ALA A 274 9.62 34.44 -11.57
C ALA A 274 9.96 33.55 -10.36
N MET A 275 11.16 33.69 -9.79
CA MET A 275 11.56 32.98 -8.57
C MET A 275 10.67 33.31 -7.39
N MET A 276 10.36 34.60 -7.18
CA MET A 276 9.45 35.01 -6.12
C MET A 276 8.05 34.40 -6.27
N SER A 277 7.54 34.33 -7.50
CA SER A 277 6.25 33.70 -7.77
C SER A 277 6.27 32.18 -7.51
N ASP A 278 7.34 31.49 -7.90
CA ASP A 278 7.54 30.07 -7.58
C ASP A 278 7.68 29.84 -6.06
N GLU A 279 8.37 30.72 -5.33
CA GLU A 279 8.52 30.67 -3.85
C GLU A 279 7.18 30.87 -3.13
N GLU A 280 6.35 31.81 -3.57
CA GLU A 280 5.00 32.04 -3.00
C GLU A 280 4.10 30.81 -3.23
N THR A 281 4.14 30.24 -4.43
CA THR A 281 3.36 29.03 -4.74
C THR A 281 3.87 27.83 -3.95
N TRP A 282 5.19 27.66 -3.87
CA TRP A 282 5.81 26.63 -3.03
C TRP A 282 5.41 26.76 -1.56
N SER A 283 5.40 27.97 -1.02
CA SER A 283 4.99 28.21 0.38
C SER A 283 3.55 27.74 0.62
N THR A 284 2.66 27.95 -0.37
CA THR A 284 1.26 27.50 -0.30
C THR A 284 1.18 25.98 -0.32
N VAL A 285 1.86 25.31 -1.27
CA VAL A 285 1.90 23.86 -1.39
C VAL A 285 2.52 23.20 -0.15
N ASN A 286 3.62 23.75 0.36
CA ASN A 286 4.28 23.23 1.56
C ASN A 286 3.38 23.36 2.79
N THR A 287 2.69 24.49 2.96
CA THR A 287 1.72 24.69 4.05
C THR A 287 0.58 23.66 3.97
N GLU A 288 0.02 23.44 2.77
CA GLU A 288 -1.04 22.45 2.57
C GLU A 288 -0.57 21.02 2.88
N LYS A 289 0.64 20.67 2.41
CA LYS A 289 1.29 19.38 2.69
C LYS A 289 1.50 19.17 4.18
N GLU A 290 2.04 20.17 4.90
CA GLU A 290 2.26 20.09 6.35
C GLU A 290 0.94 19.92 7.11
N ASN A 291 -0.10 20.67 6.75
CA ASN A 291 -1.43 20.54 7.34
C ASN A 291 -2.03 19.14 7.09
N THR A 292 -1.92 18.63 5.87
CA THR A 292 -2.40 17.30 5.49
C THR A 292 -1.65 16.20 6.24
N LEU A 293 -0.32 16.30 6.34
CA LEU A 293 0.52 15.36 7.08
C LEU A 293 0.17 15.35 8.56
N LYS A 294 -0.06 16.53 9.15
CA LYS A 294 -0.47 16.67 10.55
C LYS A 294 -1.76 15.92 10.85
N ILE A 295 -2.78 16.07 10.00
CA ILE A 295 -4.06 15.36 10.13
C ILE A 295 -3.85 13.84 10.02
N ILE A 296 -3.04 13.38 9.06
CA ILE A 296 -2.87 11.95 8.79
C ILE A 296 -1.96 11.25 9.81
N HIS A 297 -0.93 11.91 10.32
CA HIS A 297 0.14 11.29 11.11
C HIS A 297 0.14 11.64 12.60
N GLU A 298 -0.26 12.86 13.00
CA GLU A 298 -0.05 13.35 14.37
C GLU A 298 -1.20 13.00 15.34
N GLN A 299 -2.04 12.01 15.03
CA GLN A 299 -3.19 11.59 15.87
C GLN A 299 -4.23 12.72 16.11
N GLY A 300 -4.23 13.73 15.25
CA GLY A 300 -5.09 14.91 15.38
C GLY A 300 -4.64 15.88 16.48
N GLY A 301 -5.22 17.08 16.48
CA GLY A 301 -4.99 18.07 17.54
C GLY A 301 -5.63 17.66 18.88
N ALA A 302 -5.33 18.39 19.95
CA ALA A 302 -5.99 18.20 21.24
C ALA A 302 -7.53 18.33 21.09
N ASN A 303 -8.27 17.37 21.64
CA ASN A 303 -9.73 17.20 21.57
C ASN A 303 -10.29 16.86 20.18
N SER A 304 -9.44 16.46 19.22
CA SER A 304 -9.87 16.00 17.90
C SER A 304 -10.69 14.70 17.94
N VAL A 305 -11.47 14.44 16.89
CA VAL A 305 -12.20 13.17 16.72
C VAL A 305 -11.22 12.02 16.66
N ARG A 306 -10.08 12.22 15.97
CA ARG A 306 -9.04 11.22 15.86
C ARG A 306 -8.45 10.85 17.21
N GLN A 307 -8.13 11.83 18.05
CA GLN A 307 -7.61 11.58 19.39
C GLN A 307 -8.61 10.77 20.24
N LYS A 308 -9.91 11.12 20.22
CA LYS A 308 -10.93 10.36 20.96
C LYS A 308 -11.01 8.90 20.50
N PHE A 309 -10.91 8.66 19.19
CA PHE A 309 -10.87 7.31 18.64
C PHE A 309 -9.59 6.57 19.07
N ASP A 310 -8.43 7.21 18.99
CA ASP A 310 -7.15 6.64 19.44
C ASP A 310 -7.16 6.30 20.94
N ASP A 311 -7.73 7.16 21.78
CA ASP A 311 -7.87 6.95 23.22
C ASP A 311 -8.80 5.77 23.54
N LEU A 312 -9.93 5.65 22.85
CA LEU A 312 -10.82 4.49 22.98
C LEU A 312 -10.12 3.21 22.52
N MET A 313 -9.44 3.23 21.37
CA MET A 313 -8.69 2.08 20.89
C MET A 313 -7.60 1.67 21.89
N LYS A 314 -6.97 2.63 22.57
CA LYS A 314 -5.99 2.37 23.62
C LYS A 314 -6.61 1.81 24.90
N SER A 315 -7.79 2.29 25.30
CA SER A 315 -8.49 1.80 26.50
C SER A 315 -8.85 0.32 26.37
N ILE A 316 -9.22 -0.13 25.16
CA ILE A 316 -9.48 -1.53 24.84
C ILE A 316 -8.20 -2.33 24.48
N LYS A 317 -7.01 -1.73 24.70
CA LYS A 317 -5.68 -2.29 24.44
C LYS A 317 -5.51 -2.74 22.97
N CYS A 318 -5.92 -1.87 22.06
CA CYS A 318 -5.82 -2.00 20.60
C CYS A 318 -4.94 -0.90 19.97
N ASP A 319 -3.91 -0.43 20.68
CA ASP A 319 -3.09 0.76 20.39
C ASP A 319 -2.44 0.78 18.98
N ASN A 320 -2.20 -0.40 18.38
CA ASN A 320 -1.50 -0.56 17.10
C ASN A 320 -2.43 -0.87 15.91
N TYR A 321 -3.72 -0.57 16.04
CA TYR A 321 -4.74 -0.87 15.03
C TYR A 321 -4.49 -0.23 13.65
N ASN A 322 -3.72 0.85 13.59
CA ASN A 322 -3.34 1.54 12.35
C ASN A 322 -2.44 0.68 11.45
N CYS A 323 -1.73 -0.29 12.04
CA CYS A 323 -0.92 -1.24 11.29
C CYS A 323 -1.70 -2.55 11.15
N SER A 324 -2.19 -2.83 9.94
CA SER A 324 -2.91 -4.07 9.65
C SER A 324 -2.16 -5.36 9.99
N LYS A 325 -0.81 -5.33 10.04
CA LYS A 325 0.03 -6.46 10.47
C LYS A 325 0.01 -6.68 11.98
N ASN A 326 -0.43 -5.69 12.75
CA ASN A 326 -0.44 -5.70 14.20
C ASN A 326 -1.85 -5.91 14.79
N LEU A 327 -2.90 -5.91 13.96
CA LEU A 327 -4.25 -6.26 14.41
C LEU A 327 -4.30 -7.77 14.69
N THR A 328 -4.35 -8.15 15.97
CA THR A 328 -4.40 -9.56 16.42
C THR A 328 -5.84 -10.04 16.61
N GLY A 329 -6.05 -11.37 16.68
CA GLY A 329 -7.38 -11.93 16.93
C GLY A 329 -8.00 -11.44 18.25
N ASN A 330 -7.17 -11.25 19.28
CA ASN A 330 -7.59 -10.68 20.56
C ASN A 330 -7.99 -9.20 20.46
N MET A 331 -7.31 -8.42 19.62
CA MET A 331 -7.73 -7.04 19.34
C MET A 331 -9.07 -7.03 18.61
N SER A 332 -9.22 -7.84 17.56
CA SER A 332 -10.49 -7.96 16.83
C SER A 332 -11.65 -8.35 17.74
N ARG A 333 -11.46 -9.33 18.63
CA ARG A 333 -12.50 -9.78 19.56
C ARG A 333 -12.89 -8.71 20.59
N ARG A 334 -11.95 -7.87 21.03
CA ARG A 334 -12.25 -6.77 21.97
C ARG A 334 -12.97 -5.63 21.26
N PHE A 335 -12.53 -5.28 20.07
CA PHE A 335 -13.17 -4.25 19.25
C PHE A 335 -14.60 -4.63 18.87
N LEU A 336 -14.83 -5.87 18.45
CA LEU A 336 -16.13 -6.32 17.96
C LEU A 336 -17.21 -6.48 19.05
N ARG A 337 -16.91 -6.21 20.33
CA ARG A 337 -17.97 -6.20 21.35
C ARG A 337 -18.99 -5.11 21.04
N LYS A 338 -20.28 -5.41 21.18
CA LYS A 338 -21.36 -4.49 20.81
C LYS A 338 -21.25 -3.15 21.54
N GLU A 339 -20.88 -3.18 22.81
CA GLU A 339 -20.68 -1.99 23.63
C GLU A 339 -19.54 -1.12 23.08
N VAL A 340 -18.45 -1.76 22.66
CA VAL A 340 -17.28 -1.06 22.08
C VAL A 340 -17.60 -0.50 20.70
N ILE A 341 -18.35 -1.24 19.87
CA ILE A 341 -18.85 -0.76 18.57
C ILE A 341 -19.67 0.52 18.77
N ASP A 342 -20.56 0.52 19.76
CA ASP A 342 -21.43 1.66 20.05
C ASP A 342 -20.66 2.86 20.57
N GLU A 343 -19.70 2.64 21.48
CA GLU A 343 -18.78 3.67 21.94
C GLU A 343 -18.00 4.28 20.77
N VAL A 344 -17.46 3.46 19.85
CA VAL A 344 -16.76 3.94 18.65
C VAL A 344 -17.68 4.79 17.77
N VAL A 345 -18.88 4.30 17.46
CA VAL A 345 -19.84 5.01 16.60
C VAL A 345 -20.25 6.35 17.23
N SER A 346 -20.39 6.42 18.55
CA SER A 346 -20.77 7.64 19.28
C SER A 346 -19.75 8.79 19.18
N ILE A 347 -18.50 8.49 18.79
CA ILE A 347 -17.46 9.50 18.58
C ILE A 347 -17.76 10.35 17.33
N PHE A 348 -18.47 9.80 16.36
CA PHE A 348 -18.69 10.39 15.05
C PHE A 348 -20.09 11.00 14.92
N PRO A 349 -20.25 12.06 14.11
CA PRO A 349 -21.57 12.56 13.74
C PRO A 349 -22.39 11.48 13.04
N TRP A 350 -23.70 11.43 13.32
CA TRP A 350 -24.59 10.46 12.72
C TRP A 350 -24.65 10.60 11.19
N SER A 351 -24.64 9.46 10.50
CA SER A 351 -24.95 9.36 9.08
C SER A 351 -25.50 7.96 8.78
N GLN A 352 -26.26 7.82 7.69
CA GLN A 352 -26.75 6.50 7.27
C GLN A 352 -25.59 5.52 7.01
N GLN A 353 -24.50 6.00 6.38
CA GLN A 353 -23.30 5.20 6.13
C GLN A 353 -22.67 4.69 7.43
N LEU A 354 -22.61 5.53 8.47
CA LEU A 354 -22.09 5.15 9.77
C LEU A 354 -22.95 4.06 10.43
N GLU A 355 -24.28 4.17 10.32
CA GLU A 355 -25.21 3.16 10.83
C GLU A 355 -25.08 1.82 10.07
N ASP A 356 -24.89 1.88 8.75
CA ASP A 356 -24.64 0.68 7.95
C ASP A 356 -23.31 0.01 8.35
N VAL A 357 -22.27 0.78 8.67
CA VAL A 357 -21.00 0.25 9.21
C VAL A 357 -21.20 -0.37 10.60
N ARG A 358 -22.04 0.22 11.46
CA ARG A 358 -22.40 -0.34 12.77
C ARG A 358 -23.07 -1.70 12.63
N ASN A 359 -24.09 -1.80 11.77
CA ASN A 359 -24.80 -3.05 11.50
C ASN A 359 -23.89 -4.11 10.87
N PHE A 360 -23.02 -3.71 9.95
CA PHE A 360 -21.94 -4.59 9.44
C PHE A 360 -21.09 -5.17 10.59
N LEU A 361 -20.66 -4.33 11.54
CA LEU A 361 -19.84 -4.77 12.68
C LEU A 361 -20.58 -5.74 13.60
N TYR A 362 -21.88 -5.56 13.82
CA TYR A 362 -22.70 -6.52 14.57
C TYR A 362 -22.81 -7.87 13.88
N HIS A 363 -23.01 -7.90 12.56
CA HIS A 363 -22.97 -9.17 11.83
C HIS A 363 -21.58 -9.80 11.88
N LEU A 364 -20.51 -9.01 11.79
CA LEU A 364 -19.14 -9.52 11.87
C LEU A 364 -18.78 -10.05 13.27
N GLU A 365 -19.28 -9.42 14.34
CA GLU A 365 -19.19 -9.92 15.72
C GLU A 365 -19.82 -11.30 15.83
N PHE A 366 -21.06 -11.44 15.38
CA PHE A 366 -21.77 -12.72 15.38
C PHE A 366 -20.99 -13.78 14.61
N LEU A 367 -20.57 -13.48 13.37
CA LEU A 367 -19.80 -14.42 12.53
C LEU A 367 -18.49 -14.86 13.20
N MET A 368 -17.76 -13.94 13.86
CA MET A 368 -16.55 -14.27 14.61
C MET A 368 -16.86 -15.15 15.83
N SER A 369 -17.98 -14.91 16.50
CA SER A 369 -18.44 -15.73 17.62
C SER A 369 -18.88 -17.14 17.15
N SER A 370 -19.48 -17.25 15.97
CA SER A 370 -19.85 -18.53 15.35
C SER A 370 -18.65 -19.32 14.78
N SER A 371 -17.47 -18.71 14.66
CA SER A 371 -16.24 -19.40 14.27
C SER A 371 -15.55 -20.09 15.44
N ASP A 372 -16.32 -20.66 16.36
CA ASP A 372 -15.84 -21.47 17.48
C ASP A 372 -15.50 -22.91 17.05
N ASN A 373 -15.10 -23.74 18.02
CA ASN A 373 -14.77 -25.15 17.80
C ASN A 373 -16.00 -26.08 17.83
N ASN A 374 -17.21 -25.56 18.06
CA ASN A 374 -18.40 -26.37 18.18
C ASN A 374 -18.89 -26.86 16.82
N LEU A 375 -19.57 -28.00 16.83
CA LEU A 375 -20.39 -28.43 15.70
C LEU A 375 -21.67 -27.59 15.67
N LYS A 376 -22.05 -27.18 14.48
CA LYS A 376 -23.22 -26.35 14.19
C LYS A 376 -24.34 -27.23 13.67
N THR A 377 -25.50 -27.08 14.29
CA THR A 377 -26.75 -27.65 13.84
C THR A 377 -27.21 -26.99 12.54
N PRO A 378 -28.12 -27.61 11.77
CA PRO A 378 -28.68 -26.98 10.57
C PRO A 378 -29.31 -25.60 10.84
N ALA A 379 -29.98 -25.44 11.98
CA ALA A 379 -30.59 -24.16 12.38
C ALA A 379 -29.54 -23.07 12.64
N GLU A 380 -28.45 -23.40 13.34
CA GLU A 380 -27.33 -22.46 13.54
C GLU A 380 -26.64 -22.10 12.21
N ILE A 381 -26.53 -23.06 11.27
CA ILE A 381 -25.98 -22.78 9.94
C ILE A 381 -26.89 -21.81 9.18
N ASP A 382 -28.22 -21.96 9.26
CA ASP A 382 -29.15 -21.04 8.62
C ASP A 382 -29.11 -19.64 9.27
N GLU A 383 -28.96 -19.54 10.59
CA GLU A 383 -28.75 -18.26 11.29
C GLU A 383 -27.44 -17.59 10.84
N ILE A 384 -26.34 -18.35 10.72
CA ILE A 384 -25.06 -17.84 10.17
C ILE A 384 -25.26 -17.32 8.75
N LYS A 385 -26.09 -17.97 7.93
CA LYS A 385 -26.41 -17.51 6.57
C LYS A 385 -27.12 -16.17 6.57
N GLU A 386 -28.09 -15.97 7.45
CA GLU A 386 -28.82 -14.71 7.59
C GLU A 386 -27.87 -13.58 7.98
N HIS A 387 -27.00 -13.80 8.97
CA HIS A 387 -25.97 -12.83 9.34
C HIS A 387 -24.97 -12.54 8.22
N LEU A 388 -24.60 -13.56 7.43
CA LEU A 388 -23.72 -13.38 6.28
C LEU A 388 -24.37 -12.50 5.20
N ILE A 389 -25.65 -12.71 4.90
CA ILE A 389 -26.40 -11.90 3.94
C ILE A 389 -26.51 -10.45 4.43
N GLY A 390 -26.94 -10.25 5.69
CA GLY A 390 -27.03 -8.92 6.29
C GLY A 390 -25.69 -8.18 6.31
N MET A 391 -24.59 -8.88 6.59
CA MET A 391 -23.24 -8.32 6.51
C MET A 391 -22.92 -7.78 5.10
N ILE A 392 -23.24 -8.54 4.05
CA ILE A 392 -22.97 -8.16 2.65
C ILE A 392 -23.84 -6.96 2.25
N GLU A 393 -25.11 -6.95 2.62
CA GLU A 393 -26.03 -5.84 2.35
C GLU A 393 -25.56 -4.54 3.03
N CYS A 394 -25.20 -4.61 4.32
CA CYS A 394 -24.63 -3.49 5.05
C CYS A 394 -23.34 -2.96 4.38
N LEU A 395 -22.44 -3.85 3.96
CA LEU A 395 -21.22 -3.46 3.25
C LEU A 395 -21.50 -2.79 1.90
N ARG A 396 -22.46 -3.30 1.12
CA ARG A 396 -22.86 -2.71 -0.16
C ARG A 396 -23.45 -1.32 0.02
N SER A 397 -24.27 -1.12 1.06
CA SER A 397 -24.85 0.18 1.39
C SER A 397 -23.78 1.17 1.89
N ALA A 398 -22.95 0.75 2.85
CA ALA A 398 -21.92 1.60 3.43
C ALA A 398 -20.80 1.96 2.43
N HIS A 399 -20.40 1.02 1.56
CA HIS A 399 -19.16 1.13 0.79
C HIS A 399 -19.30 0.64 -0.67
N PRO A 400 -20.27 1.12 -1.46
CA PRO A 400 -20.58 0.57 -2.77
C PRO A 400 -19.38 0.55 -3.73
N LYS A 401 -18.55 1.60 -3.68
CA LYS A 401 -17.37 1.77 -4.55
C LYS A 401 -16.09 1.11 -4.04
N LYS A 402 -16.10 0.52 -2.83
CA LYS A 402 -14.92 -0.08 -2.22
C LYS A 402 -14.64 -1.45 -2.84
N ASN A 403 -13.36 -1.76 -3.02
CA ASN A 403 -12.95 -2.97 -3.73
C ASN A 403 -13.19 -4.23 -2.89
N VAL A 404 -13.61 -5.31 -3.52
CA VAL A 404 -13.72 -6.63 -2.90
C VAL A 404 -12.33 -7.25 -2.76
N ASN A 405 -12.02 -7.88 -1.63
CA ASN A 405 -10.80 -8.68 -1.48
C ASN A 405 -11.12 -10.18 -1.42
N VAL A 406 -10.11 -11.03 -1.59
CA VAL A 406 -10.27 -12.48 -1.54
C VAL A 406 -10.86 -12.97 -0.21
N LYS A 407 -10.57 -12.30 0.91
CA LYS A 407 -11.11 -12.64 2.23
C LYS A 407 -12.63 -12.49 2.27
N LEU A 408 -13.15 -11.36 1.79
CA LEU A 408 -14.58 -11.14 1.66
C LEU A 408 -15.20 -12.14 0.70
N HIS A 409 -14.57 -12.40 -0.45
CA HIS A 409 -15.07 -13.39 -1.40
C HIS A 409 -15.15 -14.79 -0.78
N LEU A 410 -14.13 -15.26 -0.06
CA LEU A 410 -14.14 -16.56 0.61
C LEU A 410 -15.31 -16.67 1.60
N VAL A 411 -15.51 -15.65 2.43
CA VAL A 411 -16.59 -15.62 3.43
C VAL A 411 -17.96 -15.53 2.76
N ALA A 412 -18.15 -14.58 1.84
CA ALA A 412 -19.43 -14.34 1.18
C ALA A 412 -19.88 -15.49 0.28
N ALA A 413 -18.93 -16.16 -0.39
CA ALA A 413 -19.24 -17.06 -1.48
C ALA A 413 -19.05 -18.54 -1.15
N HIS A 414 -18.14 -18.88 -0.23
CA HIS A 414 -17.75 -20.27 0.04
C HIS A 414 -18.04 -20.73 1.48
N LEU A 415 -18.26 -19.81 2.43
CA LEU A 415 -18.45 -20.18 3.85
C LEU A 415 -19.65 -21.11 4.07
N MET A 416 -20.78 -20.84 3.43
CA MET A 416 -21.99 -21.62 3.67
C MET A 416 -21.88 -23.04 3.15
N GLU A 417 -21.19 -23.24 2.03
CA GLU A 417 -20.89 -24.57 1.53
C GLU A 417 -19.97 -25.31 2.50
N TYR A 418 -18.89 -24.64 2.93
CA TYR A 418 -17.93 -25.21 3.87
C TYR A 418 -18.61 -25.62 5.19
N LEU A 419 -19.48 -24.77 5.74
CA LEU A 419 -20.25 -25.05 6.95
C LEU A 419 -21.19 -26.24 6.78
N ARG A 420 -21.89 -26.37 5.65
CA ARG A 420 -22.78 -27.52 5.41
C ARG A 420 -22.00 -28.84 5.28
N GLN A 421 -20.79 -28.79 4.75
CA GLN A 421 -19.95 -29.98 4.59
C GLN A 421 -19.24 -30.39 5.88
N HIS A 422 -18.80 -29.42 6.70
CA HIS A 422 -17.94 -29.67 7.85
C HIS A 422 -18.59 -29.43 9.21
N LEU A 423 -19.79 -28.84 9.22
CA LEU A 423 -20.56 -28.48 10.40
C LEU A 423 -19.81 -27.60 11.39
N SER A 424 -18.72 -26.95 10.99
CA SER A 424 -17.97 -26.02 11.84
C SER A 424 -17.07 -25.14 10.99
N TRP A 425 -16.89 -23.89 11.41
CA TRP A 425 -15.94 -22.96 10.79
C TRP A 425 -14.60 -22.93 11.53
N GLY A 426 -14.61 -22.94 12.87
CA GLY A 426 -13.41 -22.73 13.68
C GLY A 426 -12.74 -23.99 14.23
N ARG A 427 -13.41 -25.16 14.19
CA ARG A 427 -12.87 -26.42 14.74
C ARG A 427 -11.55 -26.83 14.10
N ILE A 428 -11.35 -26.49 12.82
CA ILE A 428 -10.07 -26.63 12.12
C ILE A 428 -9.69 -25.25 11.60
N SER A 429 -8.83 -24.55 12.33
CA SER A 429 -8.46 -23.17 12.04
C SER A 429 -6.97 -22.92 12.27
N GLU A 430 -6.50 -21.79 11.76
CA GLU A 430 -5.13 -21.30 11.89
C GLU A 430 -4.74 -20.94 13.34
N GLN A 431 -5.70 -20.79 14.26
CA GLN A 431 -5.43 -20.31 15.61
C GLN A 431 -4.50 -21.23 16.41
N GLY A 432 -4.63 -22.55 16.24
CA GLY A 432 -3.75 -23.51 16.90
C GLY A 432 -2.28 -23.35 16.50
N VAL A 433 -2.02 -22.99 15.23
CA VAL A 433 -0.67 -22.77 14.70
C VAL A 433 -0.04 -21.52 15.33
N GLU A 434 -0.81 -20.45 15.50
CA GLU A 434 -0.31 -19.22 16.13
C GLU A 434 0.06 -19.43 17.62
N HIS A 435 -0.69 -20.27 18.33
CA HIS A 435 -0.31 -20.67 19.68
C HIS A 435 1.03 -21.42 19.70
N ILE A 436 1.22 -22.35 18.75
CA ILE A 436 2.49 -23.09 18.59
C ILE A 436 3.65 -22.13 18.29
N HIS A 437 3.46 -21.10 17.46
CA HIS A 437 4.50 -20.10 17.18
C HIS A 437 4.97 -19.37 18.44
N SER A 438 4.04 -18.97 19.31
CA SER A 438 4.37 -18.32 20.59
C SER A 438 5.21 -19.24 21.48
N THR A 439 4.79 -20.50 21.62
CA THR A 439 5.52 -21.52 22.39
C THR A 439 6.90 -21.79 21.79
N PHE A 440 6.99 -21.91 20.45
CA PHE A 440 8.26 -22.12 19.74
C PHE A 440 9.24 -20.97 20.01
N ASN A 441 8.80 -19.71 19.94
CA ASN A 441 9.65 -18.55 20.21
C ASN A 441 10.17 -18.55 21.66
N ASN A 442 9.32 -18.89 22.62
CA ASN A 442 9.70 -19.01 24.01
C ASN A 442 10.75 -20.13 24.21
N LEU A 443 10.51 -21.32 23.64
CA LEU A 443 11.46 -22.42 23.66
C LEU A 443 12.79 -22.04 22.99
N HIS A 444 12.73 -21.32 21.88
CA HIS A 444 13.92 -20.88 21.16
C HIS A 444 14.82 -19.99 22.03
N LEU A 445 14.22 -19.12 22.86
CA LEU A 445 14.93 -18.30 23.84
C LEU A 445 15.45 -19.13 25.01
N LYS A 446 14.61 -20.00 25.60
CA LYS A 446 15.00 -20.87 26.72
C LYS A 446 16.15 -21.81 26.35
N LEU A 447 16.15 -22.32 25.13
CA LEU A 447 17.15 -23.24 24.58
C LEU A 447 18.28 -22.49 23.85
N ALA A 448 18.36 -21.17 23.97
CA ALA A 448 19.46 -20.38 23.39
C ALA A 448 20.87 -20.85 23.80
N PRO A 449 21.11 -21.41 25.01
CA PRO A 449 22.42 -21.98 25.36
C PRO A 449 22.85 -23.19 24.51
N ILE A 450 21.91 -23.92 23.89
CA ILE A 450 22.21 -25.05 23.00
C ILE A 450 22.70 -24.49 21.66
N ARG A 451 24.02 -24.50 21.46
CA ARG A 451 24.66 -23.96 20.25
C ARG A 451 24.50 -24.85 19.02
N ASP A 452 24.41 -26.17 19.21
CA ASP A 452 24.16 -27.09 18.11
C ASP A 452 22.72 -26.96 17.62
N PRO A 453 22.48 -26.53 16.37
CA PRO A 453 21.13 -26.34 15.83
C PRO A 453 20.35 -27.66 15.76
N VAL A 454 21.02 -28.81 15.57
CA VAL A 454 20.34 -30.11 15.51
C VAL A 454 19.87 -30.53 16.90
N ALA A 455 20.73 -30.47 17.91
CA ALA A 455 20.33 -30.71 19.30
C ALA A 455 19.22 -29.75 19.76
N LYS A 456 19.29 -28.47 19.39
CA LYS A 456 18.25 -27.49 19.70
C LYS A 456 16.92 -27.84 19.05
N ALA A 457 16.92 -28.21 17.77
CA ALA A 457 15.73 -28.64 17.06
C ALA A 457 15.11 -29.91 17.69
N ASN A 458 15.92 -30.90 18.04
CA ASN A 458 15.46 -32.11 18.72
C ASN A 458 14.86 -31.81 20.09
N ALA A 459 15.45 -30.90 20.87
CA ALA A 459 14.89 -30.49 22.15
C ALA A 459 13.52 -29.81 22.00
N ILE A 460 13.35 -28.97 20.96
CA ILE A 460 12.06 -28.35 20.63
C ILE A 460 11.04 -29.41 20.20
N LEU A 461 11.42 -30.34 19.33
CA LEU A 461 10.54 -31.42 18.87
C LEU A 461 10.10 -32.31 20.04
N ASN A 462 11.02 -32.72 20.91
CA ASN A 462 10.71 -33.50 22.10
C ASN A 462 9.71 -32.78 23.02
N TYR A 463 9.86 -31.46 23.20
CA TYR A 463 8.89 -30.68 23.98
C TYR A 463 7.49 -30.81 23.38
N PHE A 464 7.33 -30.54 22.08
CA PHE A 464 6.01 -30.63 21.43
C PHE A 464 5.46 -32.06 21.36
N SER A 465 6.31 -33.07 21.19
CA SER A 465 5.90 -34.48 21.27
C SER A 465 5.38 -34.85 22.65
N ASN A 466 6.00 -34.34 23.72
CA ASN A 466 5.53 -34.56 25.09
C ASN A 466 4.20 -33.83 25.35
N GLU A 467 4.05 -32.59 24.87
CA GLU A 467 2.77 -31.86 24.97
C GLU A 467 1.65 -32.62 24.24
N ASN A 468 1.91 -33.09 23.02
CA ASN A 468 0.94 -33.92 22.29
C ASN A 468 0.60 -35.18 23.09
N PHE A 469 1.58 -35.89 23.63
CA PHE A 469 1.32 -37.09 24.44
C PHE A 469 0.46 -36.81 25.69
N LEU A 470 0.66 -35.65 26.33
CA LEU A 470 -0.08 -35.28 27.55
C LEU A 470 -1.50 -34.79 27.27
N PHE A 471 -1.74 -34.15 26.12
CA PHE A 471 -2.99 -33.45 25.81
C PHE A 471 -3.81 -34.08 24.69
N ASP A 472 -3.28 -35.07 23.97
CA ASP A 472 -4.02 -35.85 22.98
C ASP A 472 -4.95 -36.85 23.69
N CYS A 473 -6.00 -36.31 24.29
CA CYS A 473 -7.15 -37.04 24.76
C CYS A 473 -7.98 -37.34 23.51
N GLY A 474 -8.00 -38.60 23.06
CA GLY A 474 -8.68 -39.05 21.84
C GLY A 474 -10.20 -38.86 21.84
N ASP A 475 -10.66 -37.60 21.85
CA ASP A 475 -12.05 -37.24 21.68
C ASP A 475 -12.58 -37.86 20.39
N ILE A 476 -13.80 -38.38 20.41
CA ILE A 476 -14.36 -39.06 19.24
C ILE A 476 -14.72 -38.00 18.20
N TRP A 477 -13.90 -37.89 17.14
CA TRP A 477 -14.02 -36.89 16.07
C TRP A 477 -15.15 -37.15 15.05
N ASN A 478 -15.95 -38.21 15.24
CA ASN A 478 -17.02 -38.64 14.33
C ASN A 478 -18.30 -39.02 15.09
N THR A 479 -19.07 -38.02 15.51
CA THR A 479 -20.52 -38.18 15.73
C THR A 479 -21.26 -37.26 14.78
#